data_AF-A0A2E7TPD7-F1
#
_entry.id   AF-A0A2E7TPD7-F1
#
_cell.length_a   1.000
_cell.length_b   1.000
_cell.length_c   1.000
_cell.angle_alpha   90.00
_cell.angle_beta   90.00
_cell.angle_gamma   90.00
#
_symmetry.space_group_name_H-M   'P 1'
#
loop_
_entity.id
_entity.type
_entity.pdbx_description
1 polymer ?
#
loop_
_entity_poly.entity_id
_entity_poly.type
_entity_poly.pdbx_seq_one_letter_code
_entity_poly.pdbx_strand_id
1 'polypeptide(L)'
;RSFLVYDEGCLWVLNKARENGEIPEDCQFKVSAHCGHGNPCSAKLLENIGANSINPVRDIQLQMLSGIRQAIDIPIDVHTENPSSTGGFIRHYEVPEMIRIASPIYLKTGGSVAKNHSWNTSEPEARARAKQVMLVQRMIDNYYPEALPSPKDKG
;
A
#
# COMPACT_ATOMS: atom_id res chain seq x y z
N ARG A 1 -12.96 8.97 -6.25
CA ARG A 1 -12.52 7.93 -7.25
C ARG A 1 -11.03 7.65 -7.07
N SER A 2 -10.47 6.45 -7.33
CA SER A 2 -9.02 6.20 -7.10
C SER A 2 -8.30 5.59 -8.30
N PHE A 3 -7.10 6.11 -8.60
CA PHE A 3 -6.29 5.77 -9.78
C PHE A 3 -4.85 5.43 -9.36
N LEU A 4 -4.27 4.41 -10.02
CA LEU A 4 -2.89 3.97 -9.78
C LEU A 4 -1.91 4.70 -10.71
N VAL A 5 -1.05 5.49 -10.07
CA VAL A 5 0.13 6.27 -10.47
C VAL A 5 1.38 5.48 -10.86
N TYR A 6 1.93 5.48 -12.08
CA TYR A 6 3.21 4.80 -12.38
C TYR A 6 4.39 5.74 -12.67
N ASP A 7 4.17 7.05 -12.62
CA ASP A 7 5.15 8.06 -13.01
C ASP A 7 4.90 9.37 -12.24
N GLU A 8 5.97 10.01 -11.77
CA GLU A 8 5.93 11.25 -10.99
C GLU A 8 5.49 12.45 -11.83
N GLY A 9 5.90 12.51 -13.10
CA GLY A 9 5.47 13.55 -14.02
C GLY A 9 3.97 13.50 -14.28
N CYS A 10 3.44 12.30 -14.52
CA CYS A 10 2.02 12.03 -14.69
C CYS A 10 1.23 12.39 -13.43
N LEU A 11 1.72 12.00 -12.25
CA LEU A 11 1.12 12.39 -10.98
C LEU A 11 1.04 13.92 -10.85
N TRP A 12 2.14 14.62 -11.15
CA TRP A 12 2.19 16.08 -11.09
C TRP A 12 1.19 16.73 -12.04
N VAL A 13 1.13 16.30 -13.31
CA VAL A 13 0.18 16.82 -14.30
C VAL A 13 -1.26 16.57 -13.85
N LEU A 14 -1.58 15.35 -13.38
CA LEU A 14 -2.91 15.00 -12.89
C LEU A 14 -3.29 15.82 -11.66
N ASN A 15 -2.36 16.09 -10.75
CA ASN A 15 -2.62 16.97 -9.62
C ASN A 15 -2.88 18.42 -10.08
N LYS A 16 -2.15 18.94 -11.09
CA LYS A 16 -2.45 20.26 -11.66
C LYS A 16 -3.81 20.32 -12.33
N ALA A 17 -4.18 19.29 -13.09
CA ALA A 17 -5.54 19.19 -13.65
C ALA A 17 -6.61 19.16 -12.55
N ARG A 18 -6.35 18.46 -11.42
CA ARG A 18 -7.24 18.44 -10.25
C ARG A 18 -7.36 19.81 -9.59
N GLU A 19 -6.25 20.50 -9.37
CA GLU A 19 -6.21 21.86 -8.79
C GLU A 19 -6.92 22.90 -9.68
N ASN A 20 -6.87 22.72 -11.01
CA ASN A 20 -7.53 23.59 -11.98
C ASN A 20 -9.01 23.26 -12.21
N GLY A 21 -9.54 22.20 -11.59
CA GLY A 21 -10.91 21.74 -11.79
C GLY A 21 -11.18 21.08 -13.15
N GLU A 22 -10.13 20.71 -13.89
CA GLU A 22 -10.24 19.98 -15.17
C GLU A 22 -10.66 18.52 -14.96
N ILE A 23 -10.36 17.98 -13.77
CA ILE A 23 -10.84 16.68 -13.30
C ILE A 23 -11.48 16.82 -11.90
N PRO A 24 -12.35 15.89 -11.49
CA PRO A 24 -13.02 15.94 -10.19
C PRO A 24 -12.05 16.04 -9.00
N GLU A 25 -12.35 16.91 -8.04
CA GLU A 25 -11.54 17.13 -6.84
C GLU A 25 -11.42 15.88 -5.95
N ASP A 26 -12.39 14.97 -6.03
CA ASP A 26 -12.41 13.70 -5.29
C ASP A 26 -11.53 12.59 -5.93
N CYS A 27 -10.83 12.88 -7.03
CA CYS A 27 -9.85 11.97 -7.59
C CYS A 27 -8.70 11.73 -6.60
N GLN A 28 -8.40 10.47 -6.33
CA GLN A 28 -7.35 10.02 -5.42
C GLN A 28 -6.25 9.32 -6.23
N PHE A 29 -4.99 9.73 -6.06
CA PHE A 29 -3.85 9.14 -6.77
C PHE A 29 -3.02 8.28 -5.83
N LYS A 30 -2.81 7.01 -6.20
CA LYS A 30 -1.97 6.07 -5.46
C LYS A 30 -0.70 5.80 -6.24
N VAL A 31 0.49 6.04 -5.68
CA VAL A 31 1.74 5.76 -6.41
C VAL A 31 2.05 4.27 -6.34
N SER A 32 2.40 3.66 -7.48
CA SER A 32 2.64 2.23 -7.63
C SER A 32 3.97 1.78 -7.01
N ALA A 33 3.99 0.55 -6.47
CA ALA A 33 5.22 -0.07 -5.96
C ALA A 33 6.27 -0.26 -7.07
N HIS A 34 5.84 -0.29 -8.33
CA HIS A 34 6.71 -0.42 -9.49
C HIS A 34 7.57 0.82 -9.76
N CYS A 35 7.23 1.98 -9.16
CA CYS A 35 8.09 3.17 -9.20
C CYS A 35 9.35 3.02 -8.32
N GLY A 36 9.37 2.04 -7.41
CA GLY A 36 10.58 1.67 -6.66
C GLY A 36 11.00 2.65 -5.54
N HIS A 37 10.13 3.58 -5.15
CA HIS A 37 10.44 4.52 -4.05
C HIS A 37 10.53 3.80 -2.70
N GLY A 38 11.58 4.07 -1.93
CA GLY A 38 11.79 3.43 -0.64
C GLY A 38 12.44 4.35 0.41
N ASN A 39 12.45 5.66 0.19
CA ASN A 39 13.10 6.60 1.10
C ASN A 39 12.18 7.79 1.44
N PRO A 40 12.45 8.51 2.54
CA PRO A 40 11.60 9.60 3.01
C PRO A 40 11.53 10.78 2.05
N CYS A 41 12.64 11.11 1.38
CA CYS A 41 12.71 12.25 0.45
C CYS A 41 11.80 12.04 -0.77
N SER A 42 11.85 10.85 -1.37
CA SER A 42 10.97 10.48 -2.49
C SER A 42 9.51 10.46 -2.04
N ALA A 43 9.20 9.89 -0.88
CA ALA A 43 7.84 9.89 -0.35
C ALA A 43 7.28 11.32 -0.19
N LYS A 44 8.08 12.22 0.38
CA LYS A 44 7.69 13.63 0.57
C LYS A 44 7.47 14.36 -0.76
N LEU A 45 8.32 14.10 -1.75
CA LEU A 45 8.13 14.65 -3.09
C LEU A 45 6.77 14.22 -3.67
N LEU A 46 6.45 12.92 -3.60
CA LEU A 46 5.20 12.37 -4.13
C LEU A 46 3.97 12.98 -3.45
N GLU A 47 4.00 13.12 -2.13
CA GLU A 47 2.95 13.81 -1.37
C GLU A 47 2.78 15.26 -1.85
N ASN A 48 3.87 16.02 -1.98
CA ASN A 48 3.85 17.41 -2.40
C ASN A 48 3.29 17.61 -3.83
N ILE A 49 3.45 16.61 -4.71
CA ILE A 49 2.93 16.67 -6.09
C ILE A 49 1.57 16.00 -6.24
N GLY A 50 0.91 15.64 -5.13
CA GLY A 50 -0.51 15.29 -5.11
C GLY A 50 -0.85 13.82 -4.89
N ALA A 51 0.09 12.97 -4.46
CA ALA A 51 -0.23 11.60 -4.06
C ALA A 51 -1.17 11.60 -2.85
N ASN A 52 -2.16 10.71 -2.87
CA ASN A 52 -3.06 10.45 -1.74
C ASN A 52 -2.67 9.19 -0.96
N SER A 53 -1.89 8.29 -1.57
CA SER A 53 -1.16 7.24 -0.86
C SER A 53 0.05 6.81 -1.70
N ILE A 54 1.03 6.17 -1.06
CA ILE A 54 2.20 5.63 -1.74
C ILE A 54 2.38 4.15 -1.47
N ASN A 55 2.80 3.41 -2.50
CA ASN A 55 3.28 2.05 -2.36
C ASN A 55 4.80 2.07 -2.42
N PRO A 56 5.51 1.89 -1.28
CA PRO A 56 6.95 1.77 -1.33
C PRO A 56 7.38 0.50 -2.06
N VAL A 57 8.67 0.39 -2.35
CA VAL A 57 9.29 -0.82 -2.89
C VAL A 57 8.90 -2.04 -2.03
N ARG A 58 8.65 -3.17 -2.69
CA ARG A 58 7.98 -4.32 -2.08
C ARG A 58 8.73 -4.88 -0.87
N ASP A 59 10.04 -4.99 -0.97
CA ASP A 59 10.95 -5.54 0.05
C ASP A 59 11.42 -4.49 1.08
N ILE A 60 10.75 -3.34 1.18
CA ILE A 60 11.07 -2.25 2.11
C ILE A 60 11.26 -2.75 3.55
N GLN A 61 12.36 -2.34 4.18
CA GLN A 61 12.67 -2.73 5.55
C GLN A 61 11.89 -1.88 6.57
N LEU A 62 11.67 -2.41 7.78
CA LEU A 62 10.89 -1.74 8.83
C LEU A 62 11.45 -0.35 9.19
N GLN A 63 12.77 -0.21 9.36
CA GLN A 63 13.38 1.08 9.64
C GLN A 63 13.18 2.10 8.51
N MET A 64 13.13 1.65 7.26
CA MET A 64 12.88 2.52 6.11
C MET A 64 11.42 2.94 6.06
N LEU A 65 10.48 2.04 6.39
CA LEU A 65 9.06 2.38 6.57
C LEU A 65 8.86 3.42 7.66
N SER A 66 9.52 3.26 8.82
CA SER A 66 9.49 4.25 9.90
C SER A 66 10.02 5.61 9.44
N GLY A 67 11.13 5.62 8.69
CA GLY A 67 11.68 6.84 8.12
C GLY A 67 10.72 7.52 7.14
N ILE A 68 10.06 6.76 6.25
CA ILE A 68 9.03 7.29 5.34
C ILE A 68 7.90 7.91 6.15
N ARG A 69 7.40 7.21 7.17
CA ARG A 69 6.29 7.70 7.98
C ARG A 69 6.60 9.03 8.65
N GLN A 70 7.84 9.26 9.08
CA GLN A 70 8.25 10.54 9.66
C GLN A 70 8.22 11.72 8.69
N ALA A 71 8.23 11.47 7.37
CA ALA A 71 8.32 12.53 6.36
C ALA A 71 6.96 12.92 5.75
N ILE A 72 5.99 12.01 5.72
CA ILE A 72 4.70 12.20 5.07
C ILE A 72 3.54 12.00 6.05
N ASP A 73 2.35 12.48 5.69
CA ASP A 73 1.10 12.33 6.43
C ASP A 73 0.11 11.39 5.71
N ILE A 74 0.25 11.23 4.38
CA ILE A 74 -0.60 10.32 3.59
C ILE A 74 -0.41 8.83 3.92
N PRO A 75 -1.43 7.97 3.73
CA PRO A 75 -1.30 6.53 3.97
C PRO A 75 -0.20 5.84 3.15
N ILE A 76 0.40 4.82 3.76
CA ILE A 76 1.41 3.95 3.11
C ILE A 76 0.74 2.61 2.79
N ASP A 77 0.79 2.18 1.53
CA ASP A 77 0.27 0.89 1.08
C ASP A 77 1.40 -0.16 1.06
N VAL A 78 1.47 -1.05 2.06
CA VAL A 78 2.60 -1.99 2.22
C VAL A 78 2.20 -3.40 1.80
N HIS A 79 3.04 -4.01 0.96
CA HIS A 79 2.93 -5.43 0.62
C HIS A 79 3.42 -6.31 1.78
N THR A 80 2.51 -7.09 2.35
CA THR A 80 2.82 -8.09 3.40
C THR A 80 3.27 -9.41 2.78
N GLU A 81 3.00 -9.60 1.49
CA GLU A 81 3.43 -10.74 0.70
C GLU A 81 3.39 -10.40 -0.80
N ASN A 82 4.04 -11.22 -1.62
CA ASN A 82 4.07 -11.03 -3.06
C ASN A 82 3.98 -12.33 -3.88
N PRO A 83 3.51 -12.24 -5.14
CA PRO A 83 3.65 -13.30 -6.12
C PRO A 83 5.09 -13.80 -6.25
N SER A 84 5.27 -15.06 -6.64
CA SER A 84 6.59 -15.64 -6.93
C SER A 84 7.35 -14.86 -8.01
N SER A 85 6.64 -14.32 -9.00
CA SER A 85 7.21 -13.48 -10.07
C SER A 85 7.82 -12.16 -9.59
N THR A 86 7.53 -11.75 -8.36
CA THR A 86 7.97 -10.47 -7.77
C THR A 86 8.58 -10.67 -6.38
N GLY A 87 9.36 -11.74 -6.21
CA GLY A 87 10.14 -12.03 -5.01
C GLY A 87 9.57 -13.12 -4.11
N GLY A 88 8.27 -13.43 -4.19
CA GLY A 88 7.66 -14.60 -3.54
C GLY A 88 7.72 -14.65 -2.01
N PHE A 89 8.02 -13.54 -1.34
CA PHE A 89 8.17 -13.50 0.11
C PHE A 89 6.82 -13.41 0.85
N ILE A 90 6.84 -13.80 2.12
CA ILE A 90 5.74 -13.66 3.09
C ILE A 90 6.31 -12.98 4.34
N ARG A 91 5.67 -11.89 4.77
CA ARG A 91 6.12 -11.00 5.86
C ARG A 91 5.05 -10.77 6.92
N HIS A 92 4.13 -11.72 7.09
CA HIS A 92 3.00 -11.59 8.04
C HIS A 92 3.45 -11.35 9.48
N TYR A 93 4.62 -11.87 9.87
CA TYR A 93 5.19 -11.67 11.21
C TYR A 93 5.63 -10.23 11.50
N GLU A 94 5.93 -9.44 10.46
CA GLU A 94 6.31 -8.04 10.62
C GLU A 94 5.10 -7.12 10.68
N VAL A 95 3.90 -7.59 10.31
CA VAL A 95 2.69 -6.76 10.24
C VAL A 95 2.39 -5.98 11.52
N PRO A 96 2.42 -6.58 12.73
CA PRO A 96 2.19 -5.83 13.97
C PRO A 96 3.11 -4.61 14.09
N GLU A 97 4.39 -4.82 13.78
CA GLU A 97 5.42 -3.77 13.82
C GLU A 97 5.25 -2.75 12.70
N MET A 98 4.89 -3.18 11.48
CA MET A 98 4.55 -2.29 10.36
C MET A 98 3.42 -1.32 10.74
N ILE A 99 2.36 -1.83 11.39
CA ILE A 99 1.24 -1.00 11.86
C ILE A 99 1.75 0.01 12.89
N ARG A 100 2.51 -0.45 13.90
CA ARG A 100 3.01 0.39 14.98
C ARG A 100 3.85 1.56 14.48
N ILE A 101 4.70 1.36 13.47
CA ILE A 101 5.68 2.37 13.04
C ILE A 101 5.25 3.18 11.81
N ALA A 102 4.25 2.74 11.06
CA ALA A 102 3.90 3.32 9.75
C ALA A 102 2.42 3.67 9.55
N SER A 103 1.58 3.53 10.59
CA SER A 103 0.18 3.98 10.53
C SER A 103 0.06 5.48 10.23
N PRO A 104 -0.88 5.94 9.38
CA PRO A 104 -1.89 5.15 8.68
C PRO A 104 -1.29 4.29 7.55
N ILE A 105 -1.67 3.00 7.52
CA ILE A 105 -1.10 2.00 6.63
C ILE A 105 -2.21 1.09 6.07
N TYR A 106 -2.10 0.73 4.79
CA TYR A 106 -2.91 -0.30 4.15
C TYR A 106 -2.07 -1.55 3.92
N LEU A 107 -2.54 -2.69 4.41
CA LEU A 107 -1.84 -3.97 4.29
C LEU A 107 -2.30 -4.71 3.03
N LYS A 108 -1.43 -4.78 2.01
CA LYS A 108 -1.69 -5.50 0.77
C LYS A 108 -1.36 -6.98 0.93
N THR A 109 -2.42 -7.76 1.18
CA THR A 109 -2.40 -9.20 1.46
C THR A 109 -3.17 -9.97 0.38
N GLY A 110 -2.83 -11.25 0.17
CA GLY A 110 -3.37 -12.14 -0.86
C GLY A 110 -2.47 -12.30 -2.09
N GLY A 111 -1.34 -11.58 -2.15
CA GLY A 111 -0.44 -11.57 -3.29
C GLY A 111 0.29 -12.89 -3.55
N SER A 112 0.57 -13.67 -2.50
CA SER A 112 1.36 -14.92 -2.60
C SER A 112 0.64 -16.02 -3.39
N VAL A 113 -0.69 -15.95 -3.46
CA VAL A 113 -1.52 -16.91 -4.20
C VAL A 113 -1.60 -16.56 -5.70
N ALA A 114 -1.33 -15.31 -6.07
CA ALA A 114 -1.37 -14.90 -7.47
C ALA A 114 -0.12 -15.41 -8.21
N LYS A 115 -0.31 -15.92 -9.44
CA LYS A 115 0.80 -16.36 -10.30
C LYS A 115 1.58 -15.18 -10.88
N ASN A 116 0.86 -14.14 -11.30
CA ASN A 116 1.39 -12.91 -11.87
C ASN A 116 0.41 -11.75 -11.62
N HIS A 117 0.78 -10.55 -12.04
CA HIS A 117 -0.11 -9.39 -12.04
C HIS A 117 -1.25 -9.59 -13.06
N SER A 118 -2.44 -9.05 -12.75
CA SER A 118 -3.63 -9.12 -13.62
C SER A 118 -4.16 -10.54 -13.90
N TRP A 119 -4.15 -11.40 -12.89
CA TRP A 119 -4.65 -12.77 -12.95
C TRP A 119 -6.14 -12.88 -12.57
N ASN A 120 -6.93 -13.57 -13.39
CA ASN A 120 -8.31 -13.93 -13.06
C ASN A 120 -8.32 -14.97 -11.93
N THR A 121 -8.85 -14.58 -10.78
CA THR A 121 -8.83 -15.42 -9.59
C THR A 121 -9.96 -16.45 -9.65
N SER A 122 -9.61 -17.73 -9.65
CA SER A 122 -10.58 -18.82 -9.50
C SER A 122 -11.13 -18.89 -8.07
N GLU A 123 -12.26 -19.58 -7.88
CA GLU A 123 -12.88 -19.74 -6.55
C GLU A 123 -11.94 -20.38 -5.51
N PRO A 124 -11.16 -21.44 -5.82
CA PRO A 124 -10.17 -21.98 -4.89
C PRO A 124 -9.06 -20.98 -4.54
N GLU A 125 -8.58 -20.21 -5.51
CA GLU A 125 -7.57 -19.16 -5.29
C GLU A 125 -8.14 -18.02 -4.43
N ALA A 126 -9.40 -17.63 -4.63
CA ALA A 126 -10.06 -16.63 -3.80
C ALA A 126 -10.13 -17.08 -2.34
N ARG A 127 -10.49 -18.35 -2.08
CA ARG A 127 -10.44 -18.94 -0.74
C ARG A 127 -9.04 -18.92 -0.14
N ALA A 128 -8.02 -19.25 -0.94
CA ALA A 128 -6.63 -19.22 -0.48
C ALA A 128 -6.16 -17.78 -0.15
N ARG A 129 -6.57 -16.77 -0.93
CA ARG A 129 -6.30 -15.36 -0.62
C ARG A 129 -6.99 -14.90 0.66
N ALA A 130 -8.26 -15.26 0.85
CA ALA A 130 -8.98 -14.96 2.09
C ALA A 130 -8.28 -15.60 3.31
N LYS A 131 -7.73 -16.81 3.15
CA LYS A 131 -6.92 -17.45 4.20
C LYS A 131 -5.68 -16.63 4.56
N GLN A 132 -4.99 -16.02 3.59
CA GLN A 132 -3.85 -15.13 3.88
C GLN A 132 -4.27 -13.91 4.70
N VAL A 133 -5.43 -13.31 4.37
CA VAL A 133 -5.98 -12.19 5.16
C VAL A 133 -6.27 -12.62 6.59
N MET A 134 -6.87 -13.80 6.80
CA MET A 134 -7.10 -14.31 8.16
C MET A 134 -5.80 -14.57 8.94
N LEU A 135 -4.74 -15.02 8.26
CA LEU A 135 -3.44 -15.22 8.91
C LEU A 135 -2.83 -13.90 9.36
N VAL A 136 -2.89 -12.87 8.52
CA VAL A 136 -2.48 -11.51 8.89
C VAL A 136 -3.30 -10.97 10.06
N GLN A 137 -4.63 -11.12 10.01
CA GLN A 137 -5.51 -10.70 11.11
C GLN A 137 -5.12 -11.39 12.42
N ARG A 138 -4.87 -12.70 12.39
CA ARG A 138 -4.40 -13.44 13.56
C ARG A 138 -3.08 -12.91 14.11
N MET A 139 -2.16 -12.47 13.26
CA MET A 139 -0.91 -11.83 13.73
C MET A 139 -1.19 -10.52 14.44
N ILE A 140 -2.10 -9.70 13.93
CA ILE A 140 -2.52 -8.45 14.58
C ILE A 140 -3.17 -8.76 15.94
N ASP A 141 -4.17 -9.63 15.97
CA ASP A 141 -4.92 -9.97 17.18
C ASP A 141 -4.03 -10.52 18.30
N ASN A 142 -3.00 -11.30 17.96
CA ASN A 142 -2.12 -11.93 18.94
C ASN A 142 -0.99 -11.02 19.42
N TYR A 143 -0.49 -10.12 18.58
CA TYR A 143 0.78 -9.42 18.83
C TYR A 143 0.66 -7.89 18.86
N TYR A 144 -0.45 -7.31 18.39
CA TYR A 144 -0.76 -5.88 18.52
C TYR A 144 -2.29 -5.63 18.52
N PRO A 145 -3.02 -6.20 19.50
CA PRO A 145 -4.49 -6.13 19.57
C PRO A 145 -5.06 -4.71 19.73
N GLU A 146 -4.25 -3.73 20.12
CA GLU A 146 -4.60 -2.32 20.21
C GLU A 146 -4.66 -1.61 18.85
N ALA A 147 -4.23 -2.28 17.76
CA ALA A 147 -4.33 -1.74 16.42
C ALA A 147 -5.79 -1.38 16.06
N LEU A 148 -6.01 -0.15 15.62
CA LEU A 148 -7.33 0.33 15.23
C LEU A 148 -7.51 0.18 13.72
N PRO A 149 -8.48 -0.62 13.25
CA PRO A 149 -8.82 -0.64 11.83
C PRO A 149 -9.43 0.70 11.42
N SER A 150 -9.23 1.09 10.16
CA SER A 150 -9.96 2.23 9.62
C SER A 150 -11.47 1.99 9.72
N PRO A 151 -12.29 3.06 9.84
CA PRO A 151 -13.75 2.92 9.74
C PRO A 151 -14.12 2.11 8.49
N LYS A 152 -15.17 1.29 8.59
CA LYS A 152 -15.74 0.65 7.41
C LYS A 152 -16.39 1.74 6.56
N ASP A 153 -15.82 2.02 5.39
CA ASP A 153 -16.54 2.78 4.38
C ASP A 153 -17.84 2.03 4.07
N LYS A 154 -18.97 2.74 4.21
CA LYS A 154 -20.23 2.29 3.62
C LYS A 154 -20.02 2.47 2.11
N GLY A 155 -19.56 1.41 1.46
CA GLY A 155 -19.08 1.42 0.07
C GLY A 155 -20.00 2.10 -0.92
#